data_AF-A0A538JDX3-F1
#
_entry.id   AF-A0A538JDX3-F1
#
_cell.length_a   1.000
_cell.length_b   1.000
_cell.length_c   1.000
_cell.angle_alpha   90.00
_cell.angle_beta   90.00
_cell.angle_gamma   90.00
#
_symmetry.space_group_name_H-M   'P 1'
#
loop_
_entity.id
_entity.type
_entity.pdbx_description
1 polymer ?
#
loop_
_entity_poly.entity_id
_entity_poly.type
_entity_poly.pdbx_seq_one_letter_code
_entity_poly.pdbx_strand_id
1 'polypeptide(L)'
;MATHRLGYSNNLVTGSASVGTLFLAVWVASVLVAWRAQHEALLRLDAVLGAALVLAAVSMSRIFGALSYYLVLWGWGLTAVMLVAVGWSLGIVLNRRANPDVRHTRLAIGTALLTSATVLFAALFTIEASRAEVNQAQLSHVLGELSASTVAALSRGSAIGGGRRGRYLVTWSDPFTLGVQGPGLLLELERHGFDVGTTPPLRSQVGAHRVLSPQVAAGRIILVKGPEIVRMRATPGVQEVAYVDHRTRRQQSAYARLHDHIADELRQARLGSLVPDLDQNLWGVALAPRLPKVMFPQVLRMMNASNDLPTAVFVAPPSLPPGLPG
;
A
#
# COMPACT_ATOMS: atom_id res chain seq x y z
N MET A 1 -8.47 -1.26 -30.88
CA MET A 1 -7.20 -1.72 -30.27
C MET A 1 -6.69 -0.64 -29.35
N ALA A 2 -7.18 -0.60 -28.11
CA ALA A 2 -6.74 0.34 -27.09
C ALA A 2 -5.59 -0.30 -26.31
N THR A 3 -4.40 0.26 -26.46
CA THR A 3 -3.24 -0.09 -25.65
C THR A 3 -3.45 0.47 -24.25
N HIS A 4 -4.01 -0.35 -23.36
CA HIS A 4 -3.93 -0.12 -21.91
C HIS A 4 -2.44 -0.12 -21.54
N ARG A 5 -1.83 1.07 -21.46
CA ARG A 5 -0.58 1.26 -20.74
C ARG A 5 -0.91 1.03 -19.26
N LEU A 6 -0.69 -0.20 -18.79
CA LEU A 6 -0.68 -0.52 -17.37
C LEU A 6 0.38 0.36 -16.70
N GLY A 7 -0.06 1.39 -15.98
CA GLY A 7 0.77 2.36 -15.27
C GLY A 7 1.41 1.76 -14.03
N TYR A 8 2.28 0.77 -14.22
CA TYR A 8 3.11 0.21 -13.14
C TYR A 8 4.57 0.09 -13.61
N SER A 9 5.13 1.21 -14.05
CA SER A 9 6.58 1.41 -14.09
C SER A 9 7.01 2.09 -12.79
N ASN A 10 7.75 1.37 -11.94
CA ASN A 10 8.54 1.89 -10.81
C ASN A 10 7.78 2.30 -9.53
N ASN A 11 7.32 1.34 -8.72
CA ASN A 11 7.03 1.61 -7.29
C ASN A 11 8.30 1.80 -6.43
N LEU A 12 9.47 1.55 -7.02
CA LEU A 12 10.76 2.04 -6.53
C LEU A 12 10.92 3.48 -7.00
N VAL A 13 10.91 4.43 -6.07
CA VAL A 13 11.14 5.84 -6.41
C VAL A 13 12.56 6.00 -6.95
N THR A 14 12.70 6.12 -8.27
CA THR A 14 13.95 6.51 -8.93
C THR A 14 13.88 8.00 -9.21
N GLY A 15 14.50 8.81 -8.35
CA GLY A 15 14.65 10.25 -8.55
C GLY A 15 15.95 10.59 -9.26
N SER A 16 15.97 11.67 -10.05
CA SER A 16 17.21 12.22 -10.58
C SER A 16 17.91 13.05 -9.51
N ALA A 17 19.08 12.59 -9.05
CA ALA A 17 19.90 13.33 -8.09
C ALA A 17 20.30 14.72 -8.64
N SER A 18 20.52 14.85 -9.95
CA SER A 18 20.87 16.13 -10.56
C SER A 18 19.72 17.13 -10.53
N VAL A 19 18.49 16.67 -10.79
CA VAL A 19 17.29 17.53 -10.70
C VAL A 19 17.04 17.96 -9.25
N GLY A 20 17.15 17.03 -8.29
CA GLY A 20 17.01 17.35 -6.87
C GLY A 20 18.08 18.34 -6.37
N THR A 21 19.33 18.16 -6.80
CA THR A 21 20.44 19.06 -6.45
C THR A 21 20.23 20.46 -7.03
N LEU A 22 19.82 20.56 -8.30
CA LEU A 22 19.49 21.84 -8.94
C LEU A 22 18.36 22.56 -8.18
N PHE A 23 17.31 21.83 -7.81
CA PHE A 23 16.20 22.39 -7.05
C PHE A 23 16.65 22.93 -5.68
N LEU A 24 17.46 22.16 -4.94
CA LEU A 24 18.04 22.63 -3.67
C LEU A 24 18.91 23.88 -3.87
N ALA A 25 19.72 23.94 -4.92
CA ALA A 25 20.53 25.12 -5.22
C ALA A 25 19.67 26.37 -5.50
N VAL A 26 18.57 26.22 -6.25
CA VAL A 26 17.61 27.30 -6.50
C VAL A 26 16.94 27.75 -5.19
N TRP A 27 16.57 26.82 -4.32
CA TRP A 27 16.01 27.17 -3.01
C TRP A 27 17.03 27.90 -2.13
N VAL A 28 18.28 27.45 -2.06
CA VAL A 28 19.36 28.16 -1.33
C VAL A 28 19.56 29.58 -1.89
N ALA A 29 19.55 29.75 -3.21
CA ALA A 29 19.61 31.08 -3.83
C ALA A 29 18.42 31.96 -3.41
N SER A 30 17.22 31.39 -3.28
CA SER A 30 16.04 32.06 -2.72
C SER A 30 16.29 32.51 -1.27
N VAL A 31 16.84 31.66 -0.41
CA VAL A 31 17.18 32.03 0.98
C VAL A 31 18.16 33.21 1.01
N LEU A 32 19.18 33.20 0.14
CA LEU A 32 20.14 34.31 0.04
C LEU A 32 19.48 35.62 -0.41
N VAL A 33 18.49 35.55 -1.31
CA VAL A 33 17.67 36.69 -1.70
C VAL A 33 16.86 37.21 -0.52
N ALA A 34 16.17 36.33 0.22
CA ALA A 34 15.39 36.71 1.40
C ALA A 34 16.26 37.35 2.48
N TRP A 35 17.47 36.80 2.70
CA TRP A 35 18.46 37.31 3.64
C TRP A 35 18.98 38.69 3.25
N ARG A 36 19.40 38.87 2.00
CA ARG A 36 19.77 40.20 1.46
C ARG A 36 18.59 41.16 1.43
N ALA A 37 17.37 40.65 1.41
CA ALA A 37 16.17 41.45 1.49
C ALA A 37 15.72 41.80 2.91
N GLN A 38 16.34 41.20 3.94
CA GLN A 38 15.95 41.31 5.34
C GLN A 38 14.46 40.98 5.56
N HIS A 39 13.94 40.01 4.79
CA HIS A 39 12.52 39.65 4.83
C HIS A 39 12.27 38.58 5.90
N GLU A 40 12.04 39.01 7.15
CA GLU A 40 11.98 38.11 8.32
C GLU A 40 11.01 36.93 8.16
N ALA A 41 9.80 37.16 7.66
CA ALA A 41 8.81 36.09 7.53
C ALA A 41 9.28 34.98 6.58
N LEU A 42 10.02 35.35 5.52
CA LEU A 42 10.51 34.40 4.53
C LEU A 42 11.72 33.63 5.07
N LEU A 43 12.60 34.31 5.82
CA LEU A 43 13.68 33.66 6.54
C LEU A 43 13.18 32.66 7.60
N ARG A 44 12.10 32.98 8.32
CA ARG A 44 11.47 32.04 9.26
C ARG A 44 10.88 30.84 8.54
N LEU A 45 10.20 31.05 7.41
CA LEU A 45 9.70 29.97 6.56
C LEU A 45 10.84 29.09 6.05
N ASP A 46 11.89 29.68 5.49
CA ASP A 46 13.06 28.96 4.99
C ASP A 46 13.80 28.20 6.11
N ALA A 47 13.86 28.75 7.33
CA ALA A 47 14.41 28.03 8.47
C ALA A 47 13.59 26.78 8.83
N VAL A 48 12.25 26.91 8.85
CA VAL A 48 11.34 25.76 9.08
C VAL A 48 11.49 24.72 7.96
N LEU A 49 11.56 25.15 6.69
CA LEU A 49 11.78 24.26 5.55
C LEU A 49 13.14 23.56 5.63
N GLY A 50 14.20 24.27 6.02
CA GLY A 50 15.52 23.70 6.25
C GLY A 50 15.51 22.65 7.35
N ALA A 51 14.88 22.93 8.48
CA ALA A 51 14.71 21.95 9.56
C ALA A 51 13.90 20.73 9.10
N ALA A 52 12.80 20.94 8.37
CA ALA A 52 11.99 19.88 7.80
C ALA A 52 12.77 19.02 6.79
N LEU A 53 13.63 19.61 5.96
CA LEU A 53 14.51 18.89 5.03
C LEU A 53 15.55 18.02 5.75
N VAL A 54 16.13 18.51 6.86
CA VAL A 54 17.06 17.72 7.68
C VAL A 54 16.32 16.54 8.32
N LEU A 55 15.17 16.79 8.95
CA LEU A 55 14.34 15.74 9.53
C LEU A 55 13.86 14.73 8.48
N ALA A 56 13.54 15.22 7.28
CA ALA A 56 13.19 14.41 6.13
C ALA A 56 14.32 13.45 5.74
N ALA A 57 15.55 13.97 5.62
CA ALA A 57 16.73 13.17 5.31
C ALA A 57 16.99 12.10 6.39
N VAL A 58 16.89 12.48 7.68
CA VAL A 58 17.01 11.53 8.80
C VAL A 58 15.93 10.46 8.74
N SER A 59 14.68 10.84 8.54
CA SER A 59 13.55 9.91 8.42
C SER A 59 13.77 8.94 7.27
N MET A 60 14.13 9.44 6.08
CA MET A 60 14.37 8.60 4.90
C MET A 60 15.57 7.66 5.08
N SER A 61 16.64 8.11 5.76
CA SER A 61 17.80 7.27 6.05
C SER A 61 17.52 6.10 7.00
N ARG A 62 16.40 6.17 7.75
CA ARG A 62 15.96 5.14 8.70
C ARG A 62 14.97 4.15 8.07
N ILE A 63 14.59 4.35 6.81
CA ILE A 63 13.76 3.39 6.08
C ILE A 63 14.66 2.23 5.64
N PHE A 64 14.38 1.05 6.18
CA PHE A 64 15.08 -0.18 5.81
C PHE A 64 14.43 -0.80 4.57
N GLY A 65 15.25 -1.18 3.59
CA GLY A 65 14.80 -1.86 2.37
C GLY A 65 14.40 -0.91 1.24
N ALA A 66 13.60 -1.41 0.31
CA ALA A 66 13.13 -0.67 -0.85
C ALA A 66 12.19 0.48 -0.45
N LEU A 67 12.48 1.70 -0.93
CA LEU A 67 11.65 2.87 -0.68
C LEU A 67 10.32 2.75 -1.45
N SER A 68 9.27 2.35 -0.73
CA SER A 68 7.91 2.37 -1.28
C SER A 68 7.41 3.79 -1.39
N TYR A 69 6.79 4.14 -2.53
CA TYR A 69 6.32 5.49 -2.83
C TYR A 69 5.46 6.13 -1.72
N TYR A 70 4.57 5.35 -1.09
CA TYR A 70 3.68 5.87 -0.04
C TYR A 70 4.43 6.35 1.21
N LEU A 71 5.63 5.83 1.49
CA LEU A 71 6.42 6.21 2.67
C LEU A 71 6.99 7.63 2.56
N VAL A 72 7.08 8.17 1.34
CA VAL A 72 7.67 9.49 1.05
C VAL A 72 6.70 10.43 0.36
N LEU A 73 5.40 10.08 0.33
CA LEU A 73 4.37 10.88 -0.31
C LEU A 73 4.29 12.31 0.26
N TRP A 74 4.55 12.46 1.55
CA TRP A 74 4.61 13.75 2.25
C TRP A 74 5.72 14.68 1.72
N GLY A 75 6.74 14.13 1.05
CA GLY A 75 7.80 14.91 0.39
C GLY A 75 7.28 15.82 -0.72
N TRP A 76 6.16 15.47 -1.36
CA TRP A 76 5.48 16.35 -2.30
C TRP A 76 4.97 17.63 -1.64
N GLY A 77 4.40 17.51 -0.44
CA GLY A 77 3.95 18.65 0.35
C GLY A 77 5.10 19.58 0.69
N LEU A 78 6.22 19.03 1.19
CA LEU A 78 7.42 19.80 1.48
C LEU A 78 7.96 20.54 0.24
N THR A 79 8.05 19.84 -0.90
CA THR A 79 8.52 20.41 -2.17
C THR A 79 7.62 21.54 -2.66
N ALA A 80 6.30 21.39 -2.51
CA ALA A 80 5.33 22.43 -2.88
C ALA A 80 5.53 23.71 -2.05
N VAL A 81 5.72 23.61 -0.74
CA VAL A 81 5.98 24.79 0.10
C VAL A 81 7.32 25.44 -0.23
N MET A 82 8.35 24.66 -0.55
CA MET A 82 9.63 25.20 -1.03
C MET A 82 9.48 25.99 -2.35
N LEU A 83 8.65 25.51 -3.28
CA LEU A 83 8.35 26.24 -4.52
C LEU A 83 7.67 27.58 -4.24
N VAL A 84 6.77 27.63 -3.26
CA VAL A 84 6.14 28.89 -2.80
C VAL A 84 7.19 29.85 -2.26
N ALA A 85 8.13 29.38 -1.42
CA ALA A 85 9.21 30.21 -0.90
C ALA A 85 10.11 30.77 -2.02
N VAL A 86 10.48 29.93 -3.01
CA VAL A 86 11.24 30.35 -4.20
C VAL A 86 10.48 31.40 -4.99
N GLY A 87 9.18 31.20 -5.23
CA GLY A 87 8.32 32.14 -5.92
C GLY A 87 8.20 33.48 -5.19
N TRP A 88 8.11 33.46 -3.85
CA TRP A 88 8.08 34.66 -3.02
C TRP A 88 9.40 35.44 -3.14
N SER A 89 10.55 34.78 -3.01
CA SER A 89 11.86 35.42 -3.21
C SER A 89 12.00 36.04 -4.60
N LEU A 90 11.54 35.34 -5.65
CA LEU A 90 11.53 35.88 -7.00
C LEU A 90 10.64 37.14 -7.09
N GLY A 91 9.46 37.11 -6.46
CA GLY A 91 8.56 38.26 -6.35
C GLY A 91 9.23 39.48 -5.70
N ILE A 92 10.01 39.28 -4.64
CA ILE A 92 10.79 40.34 -3.99
C ILE A 92 11.79 40.98 -4.96
N VAL A 93 12.54 40.16 -5.71
CA VAL A 93 13.54 40.65 -6.68
C VAL A 93 12.87 41.44 -7.80
N LEU A 94 11.77 40.92 -8.36
CA LEU A 94 11.04 41.56 -9.45
C LEU A 94 10.38 42.86 -9.01
N ASN A 95 9.93 42.93 -7.75
CA ASN A 95 9.28 44.13 -7.22
C ASN A 95 10.29 45.23 -6.85
N ARG A 96 11.51 44.87 -6.41
CA ARG A 96 12.60 45.85 -6.19
C ARG A 96 13.03 46.59 -7.46
N ARG A 97 12.83 45.98 -8.63
CA ARG A 97 13.16 46.57 -9.94
C ARG A 97 11.96 47.26 -10.62
N ALA A 98 10.82 47.35 -9.95
CA ALA A 98 9.59 47.90 -10.52
C ALA A 98 9.42 49.38 -10.19
N ASN A 99 8.93 50.17 -11.14
CA ASN A 99 8.42 51.51 -10.84
C ASN A 99 7.18 51.42 -9.94
N PRO A 100 6.97 52.39 -9.02
CA PRO A 100 5.82 52.42 -8.10
C PRO A 100 4.48 52.26 -8.82
N ASP A 101 4.33 52.90 -9.98
CA ASP A 101 3.08 52.89 -10.76
C ASP A 101 2.73 51.52 -11.34
N VAL A 102 3.73 50.66 -11.57
CA VAL A 102 3.55 49.32 -12.14
C VAL A 102 3.40 48.25 -11.06
N ARG A 103 3.70 48.59 -9.79
CA ARG A 103 3.68 47.66 -8.65
C ARG A 103 2.27 47.16 -8.35
N HIS A 104 1.26 48.03 -8.36
CA HIS A 104 -0.14 47.63 -8.14
C HIS A 104 -0.63 46.67 -9.23
N THR A 105 -0.34 46.98 -10.49
CA THR A 105 -0.68 46.13 -11.64
C THR A 105 0.01 44.76 -11.56
N ARG A 106 1.31 44.72 -11.20
CA ARG A 106 2.05 43.46 -11.03
C ARG A 106 1.53 42.60 -9.87
N LEU A 107 1.16 43.23 -8.75
CA LEU A 107 0.55 42.51 -7.62
C LEU A 107 -0.82 41.96 -8.01
N ALA A 108 -1.66 42.75 -8.67
CA ALA A 108 -2.96 42.30 -9.16
C ALA A 108 -2.84 41.14 -10.14
N ILE A 109 -1.91 41.21 -11.11
CA ILE A 109 -1.63 40.11 -12.06
C ILE A 109 -1.09 38.88 -11.31
N GLY A 110 -0.15 39.06 -10.38
CA GLY A 110 0.44 37.97 -9.60
C GLY A 110 -0.60 37.26 -8.74
N THR A 111 -1.45 38.02 -8.04
CA THR A 111 -2.59 37.48 -7.28
C THR A 111 -3.58 36.78 -8.19
N ALA A 112 -3.98 37.39 -9.30
CA ALA A 112 -4.90 36.76 -10.26
C ALA A 112 -4.35 35.45 -10.81
N LEU A 113 -3.06 35.40 -11.16
CA LEU A 113 -2.39 34.19 -11.65
C LEU A 113 -2.29 33.11 -10.56
N LEU A 114 -1.90 33.47 -9.34
CA LEU A 114 -1.82 32.53 -8.22
C LEU A 114 -3.20 31.99 -7.87
N THR A 115 -4.20 32.84 -7.70
CA THR A 115 -5.58 32.42 -7.43
C THR A 115 -6.11 31.54 -8.55
N SER A 116 -5.89 31.91 -9.82
CA SER A 116 -6.31 31.09 -10.96
C SER A 116 -5.60 29.74 -10.98
N ALA A 117 -4.29 29.70 -10.74
CA ALA A 117 -3.53 28.45 -10.65
C ALA A 117 -3.98 27.58 -9.47
N THR A 118 -4.25 28.17 -8.30
CA THR A 118 -4.77 27.44 -7.13
C THR A 118 -6.15 26.88 -7.40
N VAL A 119 -7.07 27.68 -7.95
CA VAL A 119 -8.43 27.24 -8.30
C VAL A 119 -8.38 26.15 -9.38
N LEU A 120 -7.56 26.33 -10.42
CA LEU A 120 -7.37 25.35 -11.48
C LEU A 120 -6.78 24.05 -10.93
N PHE A 121 -5.73 24.13 -10.12
CA PHE A 121 -5.10 22.97 -9.50
C PHE A 121 -6.07 22.23 -8.57
N ALA A 122 -6.80 22.96 -7.72
CA ALA A 122 -7.81 22.38 -6.84
C ALA A 122 -8.95 21.71 -7.64
N ALA A 123 -9.41 22.34 -8.72
CA ALA A 123 -10.42 21.76 -9.61
C ALA A 123 -9.91 20.50 -10.31
N LEU A 124 -8.70 20.53 -10.87
CA LEU A 124 -8.07 19.38 -11.52
C LEU A 124 -7.86 18.23 -10.53
N PHE A 125 -7.33 18.52 -9.35
CA PHE A 125 -7.14 17.54 -8.28
C PHE A 125 -8.47 16.96 -7.81
N THR A 126 -9.52 17.77 -7.68
CA THR A 126 -10.88 17.30 -7.34
C THR A 126 -11.44 16.39 -8.43
N ILE A 127 -11.26 16.74 -9.71
CA ILE A 127 -11.69 15.90 -10.84
C ILE A 127 -10.93 14.58 -10.82
N GLU A 128 -9.61 14.60 -10.66
CA GLU A 128 -8.78 13.40 -10.59
C GLU A 128 -9.16 12.52 -9.40
N ALA A 129 -9.33 13.11 -8.21
CA ALA A 129 -9.78 12.40 -7.02
C ALA A 129 -11.18 11.80 -7.19
N SER A 130 -12.11 12.50 -7.85
CA SER A 130 -13.47 12.00 -8.11
C SER A 130 -13.52 10.84 -9.11
N ARG A 131 -12.48 10.73 -9.96
CA ARG A 131 -12.33 9.66 -10.95
C ARG A 131 -11.36 8.57 -10.48
N ALA A 132 -10.80 8.71 -9.28
CA ALA A 132 -9.88 7.73 -8.74
C ALA A 132 -10.62 6.42 -8.55
N GLU A 133 -10.22 5.41 -9.32
CA GLU A 133 -10.73 4.05 -9.15
C GLU A 133 -10.20 3.48 -7.84
N VAL A 134 -11.02 2.69 -7.14
CA VAL A 134 -10.59 1.98 -5.95
C VAL A 134 -9.48 1.01 -6.36
N ASN A 135 -8.26 1.28 -5.89
CA ASN A 135 -7.13 0.41 -6.14
C ASN A 135 -7.46 -1.00 -5.63
N GLN A 136 -7.30 -2.01 -6.48
CA GLN A 136 -7.59 -3.41 -6.16
C GLN A 136 -9.02 -3.65 -5.63
N ALA A 137 -10.02 -2.98 -6.23
CA ALA A 137 -11.44 -3.13 -5.89
C ALA A 137 -11.89 -4.60 -5.79
N GLN A 138 -11.28 -5.50 -6.59
CA GLN A 138 -11.59 -6.92 -6.54
C GLN A 138 -11.38 -7.56 -5.16
N LEU A 139 -10.40 -7.10 -4.37
CA LEU A 139 -10.17 -7.63 -3.02
C LEU A 139 -11.34 -7.31 -2.08
N SER A 140 -11.98 -6.14 -2.26
CA SER A 140 -13.17 -5.76 -1.49
C SER A 140 -14.40 -6.58 -1.92
N HIS A 141 -14.55 -6.85 -3.23
CA HIS A 141 -15.63 -7.71 -3.73
C HIS A 141 -15.50 -9.14 -3.21
N VAL A 142 -14.31 -9.74 -3.30
CA VAL A 142 -14.02 -11.08 -2.76
C VAL A 142 -14.28 -11.12 -1.25
N LEU A 143 -13.83 -10.11 -0.50
CA LEU A 143 -14.10 -10.02 0.93
C LEU A 143 -15.61 -9.92 1.24
N GLY A 144 -16.38 -9.16 0.46
CA GLY A 144 -17.83 -9.07 0.60
C GLY A 144 -18.52 -10.42 0.43
N GLU A 145 -18.14 -11.21 -0.58
CA GLU A 145 -18.68 -12.55 -0.82
C GLU A 145 -18.26 -13.55 0.26
N LEU A 146 -16.99 -13.51 0.69
CA LEU A 146 -16.46 -14.37 1.75
C LEU A 146 -17.11 -14.07 3.09
N SER A 147 -17.24 -12.79 3.46
CA SER A 147 -17.86 -12.38 4.72
C SER A 147 -19.33 -12.79 4.76
N ALA A 148 -20.11 -12.53 3.69
CA ALA A 148 -21.51 -12.94 3.60
C ALA A 148 -21.66 -14.47 3.77
N SER A 149 -20.85 -15.25 3.07
CA SER A 149 -20.87 -16.72 3.14
C SER A 149 -20.47 -17.24 4.53
N THR A 150 -19.44 -16.63 5.12
CA THR A 150 -18.93 -16.99 6.46
C THR A 150 -19.99 -16.67 7.52
N VAL A 151 -20.58 -15.48 7.50
CA VAL A 151 -21.65 -15.06 8.41
C VAL A 151 -22.85 -16.02 8.32
N ALA A 152 -23.23 -16.40 7.10
CA ALA A 152 -24.32 -17.35 6.88
C ALA A 152 -23.99 -18.73 7.47
N ALA A 153 -22.78 -19.23 7.26
CA ALA A 153 -22.33 -20.52 7.80
C ALA A 153 -22.29 -20.53 9.34
N LEU A 154 -21.72 -19.49 9.96
CA LEU A 154 -21.68 -19.36 11.42
C LEU A 154 -23.08 -19.18 12.02
N SER A 155 -23.95 -18.40 11.37
CA SER A 155 -25.32 -18.14 11.85
C SER A 155 -26.20 -19.39 11.84
N ARG A 156 -25.99 -20.31 10.90
CA ARG A 156 -26.71 -21.60 10.85
C ARG A 156 -26.32 -22.55 11.99
N GLY A 157 -25.23 -22.28 12.71
CA GLY A 157 -24.73 -23.14 13.79
C GLY A 157 -24.10 -24.46 13.31
N SER A 158 -23.98 -24.67 12.00
CA SER A 158 -23.36 -25.85 11.39
C SER A 158 -21.83 -25.79 11.37
N ALA A 159 -21.25 -24.66 11.78
CA ALA A 159 -19.82 -24.44 11.84
C ALA A 159 -19.27 -24.71 13.25
N ILE A 160 -18.02 -25.18 13.31
CA ILE A 160 -17.29 -25.38 14.56
C ILE A 160 -17.30 -24.08 15.40
N GLY A 161 -17.34 -24.21 16.73
CA GLY A 161 -17.18 -23.09 17.65
C GLY A 161 -18.45 -22.39 18.13
N GLY A 162 -19.64 -22.98 17.94
CA GLY A 162 -20.85 -22.57 18.67
C GLY A 162 -21.67 -21.45 18.04
N GLY A 163 -21.42 -21.12 16.77
CA GLY A 163 -22.21 -20.15 16.00
C GLY A 163 -22.17 -18.74 16.61
N ARG A 164 -23.32 -18.06 16.70
CA ARG A 164 -23.38 -16.66 17.16
C ARG A 164 -22.89 -16.39 18.58
N ARG A 165 -22.88 -17.40 19.45
CA ARG A 165 -22.38 -17.28 20.84
C ARG A 165 -20.92 -17.70 20.97
N GLY A 166 -20.34 -18.22 19.89
CA GLY A 166 -18.95 -18.58 19.82
C GLY A 166 -18.04 -17.36 19.89
N ARG A 167 -16.96 -17.49 20.66
CA ARG A 167 -15.83 -16.57 20.58
C ARG A 167 -14.82 -17.13 19.59
N TYR A 168 -14.46 -16.34 18.58
CA TYR A 168 -13.59 -16.81 17.50
C TYR A 168 -12.26 -16.07 17.43
N LEU A 169 -11.20 -16.82 17.14
CA LEU A 169 -9.94 -16.25 16.66
C LEU A 169 -9.96 -16.16 15.14
N VAL A 170 -9.74 -14.97 14.58
CA VAL A 170 -9.57 -14.74 13.16
C VAL A 170 -8.07 -14.64 12.86
N THR A 171 -7.60 -15.52 11.97
CA THR A 171 -6.23 -15.59 11.49
C THR A 171 -6.22 -15.66 9.97
N TRP A 172 -5.11 -15.31 9.33
CA TRP A 172 -4.99 -15.35 7.88
C TRP A 172 -3.62 -15.85 7.42
N SER A 173 -3.62 -16.53 6.28
CA SER A 173 -2.44 -16.92 5.52
C SER A 173 -2.63 -16.46 4.08
N ASP A 174 -1.98 -15.35 3.74
CA ASP A 174 -2.05 -14.71 2.44
C ASP A 174 -0.70 -14.06 2.11
N PRO A 175 0.22 -14.84 1.51
CA PRO A 175 1.55 -14.36 1.16
C PRO A 175 1.56 -13.45 -0.08
N PHE A 176 0.43 -13.28 -0.75
CA PHE A 176 0.33 -12.58 -2.02
C PHE A 176 -0.13 -11.13 -1.81
N THR A 177 -1.11 -10.90 -0.93
CA THR A 177 -1.66 -9.56 -0.68
C THR A 177 -1.39 -9.04 0.73
N LEU A 178 -0.30 -9.50 1.36
CA LEU A 178 0.15 -9.06 2.69
C LEU A 178 -0.92 -9.21 3.77
N GLY A 179 -1.84 -10.17 3.61
CA GLY A 179 -2.91 -10.40 4.58
C GLY A 179 -3.98 -9.31 4.69
N VAL A 180 -4.07 -8.36 3.75
CA VAL A 180 -4.98 -7.19 3.87
C VAL A 180 -6.46 -7.56 4.02
N GLN A 181 -6.89 -8.71 3.52
CA GLN A 181 -8.27 -9.20 3.65
C GLN A 181 -8.58 -9.77 5.05
N GLY A 182 -7.58 -10.17 5.82
CA GLY A 182 -7.75 -10.76 7.16
C GLY A 182 -8.36 -9.79 8.17
N PRO A 183 -7.79 -8.59 8.36
CA PRO A 183 -8.40 -7.53 9.18
C PRO A 183 -9.80 -7.17 8.69
N GLY A 184 -10.02 -7.12 7.37
CA GLY A 184 -11.34 -6.86 6.79
C GLY A 184 -12.39 -7.89 7.21
N LEU A 185 -12.06 -9.19 7.13
CA LEU A 185 -12.96 -10.27 7.56
C LEU A 185 -13.29 -10.16 9.05
N LEU A 186 -12.30 -9.84 9.89
CA LEU A 186 -12.50 -9.62 11.31
C LEU A 186 -13.52 -8.49 11.55
N LEU A 187 -13.34 -7.34 10.91
CA LEU A 187 -14.23 -6.19 11.06
C LEU A 187 -15.65 -6.48 10.57
N GLU A 188 -15.79 -7.23 9.48
CA GLU A 188 -17.11 -7.65 8.98
C GLU A 188 -17.83 -8.58 9.97
N LEU A 189 -17.13 -9.54 10.56
CA LEU A 189 -17.70 -10.41 11.58
C LEU A 189 -18.10 -9.63 12.86
N GLU A 190 -17.25 -8.70 13.30
CA GLU A 190 -17.54 -7.78 14.42
C GLU A 190 -18.79 -6.93 14.12
N ARG A 191 -18.88 -6.37 12.91
CA ARG A 191 -20.03 -5.60 12.41
C ARG A 191 -21.33 -6.41 12.40
N HIS A 192 -21.24 -7.72 12.19
CA HIS A 192 -22.37 -8.66 12.24
C HIS A 192 -22.66 -9.22 13.65
N GLY A 193 -21.98 -8.71 14.68
CA GLY A 193 -22.24 -8.98 16.09
C GLY A 193 -21.60 -10.27 16.61
N PHE A 194 -20.59 -10.82 15.92
CA PHE A 194 -19.81 -11.95 16.43
C PHE A 194 -18.74 -11.47 17.43
N ASP A 195 -18.49 -12.26 18.48
CA ASP A 195 -17.36 -12.06 19.39
C ASP A 195 -16.09 -12.61 18.73
N VAL A 196 -15.34 -11.71 18.08
CA VAL A 196 -14.14 -12.06 17.32
C VAL A 196 -12.93 -11.26 17.78
N GLY A 197 -11.77 -11.86 17.65
CA GLY A 197 -10.49 -11.20 17.82
C GLY A 197 -9.40 -11.96 17.08
N THR A 198 -8.15 -11.60 17.31
CA THR A 198 -7.00 -12.22 16.65
C THR A 198 -5.93 -12.63 17.67
N THR A 199 -4.85 -13.23 17.17
CA THR A 199 -3.73 -13.69 17.99
C THR A 199 -2.71 -12.56 18.24
N PRO A 200 -1.88 -12.65 19.31
CA PRO A 200 -0.90 -11.62 19.64
C PRO A 200 0.04 -11.20 18.50
N PRO A 201 0.53 -12.10 17.60
CA PRO A 201 1.37 -11.71 16.47
C PRO A 201 0.71 -10.73 15.49
N LEU A 202 -0.62 -10.73 15.40
CA LEU A 202 -1.38 -9.88 14.47
C LEU A 202 -1.84 -8.56 15.12
N ARG A 203 -1.41 -8.28 16.36
CA ARG A 203 -1.76 -7.08 17.13
C ARG A 203 -1.54 -5.77 16.37
N SER A 204 -0.43 -5.65 15.65
CA SER A 204 -0.06 -4.41 14.94
C SER A 204 -1.04 -4.05 13.83
N GLN A 205 -1.81 -5.02 13.32
CA GLN A 205 -2.74 -4.81 12.20
C GLN A 205 -4.15 -4.42 12.65
N VAL A 206 -4.58 -4.80 13.86
CA VAL A 206 -5.98 -4.63 14.31
C VAL A 206 -6.14 -3.88 15.63
N GLY A 207 -5.03 -3.61 16.34
CA GLY A 207 -5.01 -2.97 17.64
C GLY A 207 -5.06 -3.97 18.81
N ALA A 208 -4.57 -3.53 19.97
CA ALA A 208 -4.43 -4.39 21.15
C ALA A 208 -5.77 -4.86 21.74
N HIS A 209 -6.83 -4.07 21.58
CA HIS A 209 -8.17 -4.38 22.10
C HIS A 209 -8.88 -5.53 21.37
N ARG A 210 -8.37 -5.95 20.20
CA ARG A 210 -8.89 -7.08 19.42
C ARG A 210 -8.08 -8.36 19.60
N VAL A 211 -7.12 -8.39 20.52
CA VAL A 211 -6.31 -9.60 20.76
C VAL A 211 -7.03 -10.48 21.79
N LEU A 212 -7.30 -11.74 21.44
CA LEU A 212 -7.90 -12.72 22.33
C LEU A 212 -6.90 -13.83 22.66
N SER A 213 -7.06 -14.44 23.84
CA SER A 213 -6.34 -15.65 24.17
C SER A 213 -6.89 -16.86 23.37
N PRO A 214 -6.03 -17.73 22.82
CA PRO A 214 -6.46 -19.00 22.24
C PRO A 214 -7.22 -19.91 23.21
N GLN A 215 -6.98 -19.78 24.52
CA GLN A 215 -7.65 -20.65 25.52
C GLN A 215 -9.13 -20.32 25.71
N VAL A 216 -9.57 -19.11 25.36
CA VAL A 216 -10.98 -18.67 25.51
C VAL A 216 -11.76 -18.75 24.19
N ALA A 217 -11.11 -19.17 23.11
CA ALA A 217 -11.74 -19.28 21.81
C ALA A 217 -12.52 -20.60 21.69
N ALA A 218 -13.75 -20.52 21.20
CA ALA A 218 -14.56 -21.68 20.86
C ALA A 218 -14.18 -22.27 19.49
N GLY A 219 -13.59 -21.46 18.61
CA GLY A 219 -13.10 -21.88 17.31
C GLY A 219 -12.13 -20.87 16.69
N ARG A 220 -11.50 -21.27 15.59
CA ARG A 220 -10.63 -20.41 14.80
C ARG A 220 -11.14 -20.30 13.38
N ILE A 221 -11.30 -19.06 12.91
CA ILE A 221 -11.63 -18.68 11.55
C ILE A 221 -10.32 -18.37 10.83
N ILE A 222 -10.07 -19.05 9.72
CA ILE A 222 -8.79 -18.99 9.00
C ILE A 222 -9.08 -18.56 7.57
N LEU A 223 -8.68 -17.35 7.20
CA LEU A 223 -8.69 -16.89 5.82
C LEU A 223 -7.42 -17.36 5.12
N VAL A 224 -7.57 -17.96 3.95
CA VAL A 224 -6.46 -18.55 3.20
C VAL A 224 -6.53 -18.15 1.75
N LYS A 225 -5.40 -17.78 1.15
CA LYS A 225 -5.30 -17.45 -0.28
C LYS A 225 -4.37 -18.41 -1.02
N GLY A 226 -4.79 -18.82 -2.22
CA GLY A 226 -3.95 -19.54 -3.17
C GLY A 226 -3.69 -21.02 -2.81
N PRO A 227 -2.47 -21.56 -3.04
CA PRO A 227 -2.15 -22.98 -2.91
C PRO A 227 -2.47 -23.58 -1.53
N GLU A 228 -2.43 -22.75 -0.49
CA GLU A 228 -2.68 -23.14 0.89
C GLU A 228 -4.10 -23.69 1.13
N ILE A 229 -5.06 -23.36 0.26
CA ILE A 229 -6.44 -23.88 0.30
C ILE A 229 -6.44 -25.41 0.20
N VAL A 230 -5.58 -25.98 -0.64
CA VAL A 230 -5.48 -27.44 -0.82
C VAL A 230 -5.01 -28.10 0.48
N ARG A 231 -4.03 -27.47 1.17
CA ARG A 231 -3.53 -27.96 2.45
C ARG A 231 -4.62 -27.91 3.53
N MET A 232 -5.43 -26.86 3.58
CA MET A 232 -6.52 -26.77 4.55
C MET A 232 -7.65 -27.76 4.31
N ARG A 233 -8.02 -28.01 3.05
CA ARG A 233 -8.99 -29.07 2.71
C ARG A 233 -8.54 -30.45 3.14
N ALA A 234 -7.23 -30.70 3.13
CA ALA A 234 -6.64 -31.97 3.57
C ALA A 234 -6.46 -32.07 5.10
N THR A 235 -6.65 -30.97 5.85
CA THR A 235 -6.40 -30.96 7.30
C THR A 235 -7.60 -31.53 8.06
N PRO A 236 -7.43 -32.61 8.86
CA PRO A 236 -8.53 -33.18 9.64
C PRO A 236 -9.13 -32.19 10.63
N GLY A 237 -10.45 -32.22 10.76
CA GLY A 237 -11.19 -31.37 11.70
C GLY A 237 -11.35 -29.92 11.26
N VAL A 238 -10.93 -29.56 10.05
CA VAL A 238 -11.15 -28.23 9.46
C VAL A 238 -12.38 -28.28 8.54
N GLN A 239 -13.21 -27.25 8.58
CA GLN A 239 -14.41 -27.11 7.75
C GLN A 239 -14.29 -25.88 6.86
N GLU A 240 -14.39 -26.05 5.54
CA GLU A 240 -14.54 -24.93 4.61
C GLU A 240 -15.94 -24.32 4.75
N VAL A 241 -16.02 -23.01 4.96
CA VAL A 241 -17.30 -22.29 5.12
C VAL A 241 -17.53 -21.24 4.03
N ALA A 242 -16.48 -20.83 3.33
CA ALA A 242 -16.58 -19.95 2.17
C ALA A 242 -15.42 -20.22 1.20
N TYR A 243 -15.67 -20.08 -0.10
CA TYR A 243 -14.68 -20.17 -1.17
C TYR A 243 -15.09 -19.26 -2.32
N VAL A 244 -14.14 -18.48 -2.83
CA VAL A 244 -14.32 -17.59 -3.98
C VAL A 244 -13.13 -17.75 -4.92
N ASP A 245 -13.42 -18.00 -6.20
CA ASP A 245 -12.44 -17.95 -7.30
C ASP A 245 -13.14 -17.36 -8.54
N HIS A 246 -12.80 -16.10 -8.86
CA HIS A 246 -13.35 -15.43 -10.04
C HIS A 246 -12.55 -15.71 -11.31
N ARG A 247 -11.47 -16.51 -11.24
CA ARG A 247 -10.63 -16.80 -12.39
C ARG A 247 -11.28 -17.83 -13.30
N THR A 248 -11.26 -17.55 -14.59
CA THR A 248 -11.56 -18.52 -15.64
C THR A 248 -10.49 -19.62 -15.71
N ARG A 249 -10.83 -20.78 -16.28
CA ARG A 249 -9.85 -21.87 -16.55
C ARG A 249 -8.63 -21.37 -17.34
N ARG A 250 -8.84 -20.44 -18.28
CA ARG A 250 -7.74 -19.82 -19.05
C ARG A 250 -6.80 -19.03 -18.16
N GLN A 251 -7.32 -18.21 -17.24
CA GLN A 251 -6.53 -17.45 -16.28
C GLN A 251 -5.78 -18.39 -15.32
N GLN A 252 -6.43 -19.45 -14.84
CA GLN A 252 -5.79 -20.46 -13.99
C GLN A 252 -4.59 -21.11 -14.70
N SER A 253 -4.77 -21.58 -15.94
CA SER A 253 -3.67 -22.16 -16.72
C SER A 253 -2.58 -21.13 -17.08
N ALA A 254 -2.95 -19.86 -17.30
CA ALA A 254 -1.98 -18.80 -17.56
C ALA A 254 -1.12 -18.51 -16.32
N TYR A 255 -1.73 -18.46 -15.14
CA TYR A 255 -1.01 -18.32 -13.87
C TYR A 255 -0.06 -19.49 -13.65
N ALA A 256 -0.53 -20.73 -13.80
CA ALA A 256 0.30 -21.93 -13.63
C ALA A 256 1.51 -21.92 -14.58
N ARG A 257 1.31 -21.61 -15.87
CA ARG A 257 2.43 -21.48 -16.83
C ARG A 257 3.41 -20.38 -16.44
N LEU A 258 2.92 -19.23 -15.95
CA LEU A 258 3.80 -18.14 -15.52
C LEU A 258 4.61 -18.53 -14.29
N HIS A 259 3.98 -19.20 -13.33
CA HIS A 259 4.63 -19.73 -12.15
C HIS A 259 5.76 -20.70 -12.53
N ASP A 260 5.45 -21.71 -13.36
CA ASP A 260 6.42 -22.73 -13.77
C ASP A 260 7.59 -22.13 -14.55
N HIS A 261 7.30 -21.18 -15.45
CA HIS A 261 8.31 -20.44 -16.19
C HIS A 261 9.28 -19.69 -15.27
N ILE A 262 8.77 -18.96 -14.28
CA ILE A 262 9.60 -18.23 -13.31
C ILE A 262 10.42 -19.21 -12.45
N ALA A 263 9.80 -20.31 -12.02
CA ALA A 263 10.50 -21.33 -11.24
C ALA A 263 11.68 -21.94 -12.01
N ASP A 264 11.50 -22.21 -13.31
CA ASP A 264 12.57 -22.73 -14.17
C ASP A 264 13.68 -21.70 -14.39
N GLU A 265 13.34 -20.44 -14.65
CA GLU A 265 14.32 -19.36 -14.75
C GLU A 265 15.12 -19.17 -13.45
N LEU A 266 14.46 -19.25 -12.28
CA LEU A 266 15.13 -19.17 -10.98
C LEU A 266 16.13 -20.33 -10.82
N ARG A 267 15.75 -21.56 -11.19
CA ARG A 267 16.67 -22.71 -11.16
C ARG A 267 17.86 -22.51 -12.09
N GLN A 268 17.64 -22.07 -13.32
CA GLN A 268 18.69 -21.81 -14.30
C GLN A 268 19.65 -20.70 -13.83
N ALA A 269 19.13 -19.68 -13.16
CA ALA A 269 19.91 -18.60 -12.56
C ALA A 269 20.64 -18.99 -11.26
N ARG A 270 20.61 -20.28 -10.85
CA ARG A 270 21.15 -20.79 -9.58
C ARG A 270 20.51 -20.14 -8.34
N LEU A 271 19.25 -19.75 -8.46
CA LEU A 271 18.39 -19.19 -7.40
C LEU A 271 17.26 -20.15 -7.04
N GLY A 272 17.47 -21.47 -7.20
CA GLY A 272 16.47 -22.50 -6.93
C GLY A 272 15.92 -22.50 -5.49
N SER A 273 16.65 -21.92 -4.54
CA SER A 273 16.19 -21.72 -3.16
C SER A 273 15.02 -20.74 -3.03
N LEU A 274 14.80 -19.86 -4.02
CA LEU A 274 13.68 -18.90 -4.04
C LEU A 274 12.40 -19.50 -4.64
N VAL A 275 12.45 -20.72 -5.19
CA VAL A 275 11.28 -21.35 -5.81
C VAL A 275 10.15 -21.58 -4.80
N PRO A 276 10.39 -22.08 -3.56
CA PRO A 276 9.32 -22.20 -2.56
C PRO A 276 8.68 -20.85 -2.19
N ASP A 277 9.45 -19.75 -2.25
CA ASP A 277 8.97 -18.41 -1.93
C ASP A 277 7.98 -17.87 -2.97
N LEU A 278 7.91 -18.46 -4.18
CA LEU A 278 6.88 -18.09 -5.17
C LEU A 278 5.46 -18.29 -4.62
N ASP A 279 5.29 -19.29 -3.75
CA ASP A 279 4.00 -19.63 -3.12
C ASP A 279 3.88 -19.13 -1.68
N GLN A 280 5.00 -18.92 -0.99
CA GLN A 280 5.03 -18.63 0.46
C GLN A 280 5.41 -17.18 0.80
N ASN A 281 6.13 -16.49 -0.09
CA ASN A 281 6.59 -15.13 0.12
C ASN A 281 6.97 -14.46 -1.21
N LEU A 282 5.99 -14.28 -2.09
CA LEU A 282 6.22 -13.74 -3.44
C LEU A 282 6.84 -12.33 -3.39
N TRP A 283 6.51 -11.56 -2.35
CA TRP A 283 7.15 -10.27 -2.06
C TRP A 283 8.65 -10.40 -1.77
N GLY A 284 9.05 -11.43 -1.01
CA GLY A 284 10.45 -11.76 -0.77
C GLY A 284 11.23 -12.04 -2.05
N VAL A 285 10.62 -12.74 -3.01
CA VAL A 285 11.21 -12.98 -4.34
C VAL A 285 11.40 -11.67 -5.09
N ALA A 286 10.38 -10.82 -5.14
CA ALA A 286 10.43 -9.52 -5.83
C ALA A 286 11.48 -8.55 -5.25
N LEU A 287 11.74 -8.64 -3.95
CA LEU A 287 12.70 -7.81 -3.23
C LEU A 287 14.09 -8.45 -3.10
N ALA A 288 14.27 -9.67 -3.61
CA ALA A 288 15.54 -10.38 -3.50
C ALA A 288 16.66 -9.63 -4.24
N PRO A 289 17.75 -9.20 -3.55
CA PRO A 289 18.82 -8.43 -4.18
C PRO A 289 19.53 -9.17 -5.32
N ARG A 290 19.45 -10.50 -5.32
CA ARG A 290 20.06 -11.39 -6.31
C ARG A 290 19.16 -11.65 -7.53
N LEU A 291 17.90 -11.19 -7.52
CA LEU A 291 16.98 -11.41 -8.63
C LEU A 291 17.49 -10.69 -9.90
N PRO A 292 17.68 -11.40 -11.03
CA PRO A 292 18.06 -10.76 -12.28
C PRO A 292 17.03 -9.70 -12.70
N LYS A 293 17.51 -8.52 -13.12
CA LYS A 293 16.64 -7.40 -13.55
C LYS A 293 15.66 -7.79 -14.65
N VAL A 294 16.04 -8.75 -15.51
CA VAL A 294 15.21 -9.28 -16.59
C VAL A 294 14.01 -10.08 -16.08
N MET A 295 14.11 -10.68 -14.89
CA MET A 295 13.04 -11.47 -14.26
C MET A 295 12.03 -10.62 -13.48
N PHE A 296 12.45 -9.43 -13.04
CA PHE A 296 11.60 -8.54 -12.24
C PHE A 296 10.24 -8.23 -12.88
N PRO A 297 10.12 -7.93 -14.19
CA PRO A 297 8.82 -7.75 -14.84
C PRO A 297 7.94 -9.01 -14.84
N GLN A 298 8.52 -10.22 -14.91
CA GLN A 298 7.76 -11.47 -14.81
C GLN A 298 7.23 -11.68 -13.39
N VAL A 299 8.07 -11.47 -12.38
CA VAL A 299 7.66 -11.56 -10.97
C VAL A 299 6.56 -10.55 -10.66
N LEU A 300 6.68 -9.30 -11.12
CA LEU A 300 5.62 -8.29 -10.97
C LEU A 300 4.31 -8.70 -11.66
N ARG A 301 4.38 -9.31 -12.86
CA ARG A 301 3.17 -9.83 -13.53
C ARG A 301 2.53 -10.94 -12.71
N MET A 302 3.33 -11.82 -12.11
CA MET A 302 2.83 -12.88 -11.23
C MET A 302 2.18 -12.31 -9.96
N MET A 303 2.79 -11.28 -9.34
CA MET A 303 2.21 -10.57 -8.19
C MET A 303 0.88 -9.90 -8.52
N ASN A 304 0.75 -9.31 -9.71
CA ASN A 304 -0.52 -8.72 -10.11
C ASN A 304 -1.58 -9.79 -10.36
N ALA A 305 -1.21 -10.91 -11.01
CA ALA A 305 -2.11 -12.03 -11.23
C ALA A 305 -2.47 -12.77 -9.92
N SER A 306 -1.62 -12.69 -8.89
CA SER A 306 -1.87 -13.34 -7.61
C SER A 306 -2.96 -12.65 -6.78
N ASN A 307 -3.31 -11.40 -7.11
CA ASN A 307 -4.46 -10.70 -6.53
C ASN A 307 -5.77 -11.46 -6.77
N ASP A 308 -5.87 -12.18 -7.89
CA ASP A 308 -7.07 -12.94 -8.28
C ASP A 308 -7.02 -14.40 -7.82
N LEU A 309 -6.01 -14.82 -7.05
CA LEU A 309 -5.96 -16.19 -6.52
C LEU A 309 -7.19 -16.49 -5.65
N PRO A 310 -7.63 -17.76 -5.65
CA PRO A 310 -8.78 -18.20 -4.89
C PRO A 310 -8.55 -17.89 -3.43
N THR A 311 -9.60 -17.48 -2.75
CA THR A 311 -9.58 -17.19 -1.33
C THR A 311 -10.68 -18.02 -0.67
N ALA A 312 -10.36 -18.62 0.48
CA ALA A 312 -11.29 -19.45 1.22
C ALA A 312 -11.25 -19.09 2.70
N VAL A 313 -12.35 -19.35 3.39
CA VAL A 313 -12.44 -19.26 4.84
C VAL A 313 -12.74 -20.64 5.39
N PHE A 314 -11.94 -21.03 6.36
CA PHE A 314 -12.09 -22.26 7.10
C PHE A 314 -12.42 -21.98 8.56
N VAL A 315 -13.14 -22.90 9.20
CA VAL A 315 -13.33 -22.92 10.64
C VAL A 315 -12.71 -24.19 11.19
N ALA A 316 -11.95 -24.03 12.27
CA ALA A 316 -11.20 -25.10 12.91
C ALA A 316 -11.38 -25.07 14.44
N PRO A 317 -11.06 -26.17 15.13
CA PRO A 317 -10.93 -26.18 16.58
C PRO A 317 -9.88 -25.16 17.05
N PRO A 318 -10.06 -24.58 18.25
CA PRO A 318 -9.14 -23.57 18.79
C PRO A 318 -7.73 -24.14 19.06
N SER A 319 -7.62 -25.47 19.24
CA SER A 319 -6.38 -26.20 19.49
C SER A 319 -5.56 -26.50 18.24
N LEU A 320 -6.07 -26.21 17.03
CA LEU A 320 -5.29 -26.41 15.81
C LEU A 320 -3.99 -25.58 15.95
N PRO A 321 -2.78 -26.16 15.79
CA PRO A 321 -1.55 -25.39 15.89
C PRO A 321 -1.58 -24.20 14.92
N PRO A 322 -0.98 -23.06 15.27
CA PRO A 322 -0.79 -21.99 14.28
C PRO A 322 0.01 -22.57 13.12
N GLY A 323 -0.61 -22.67 11.94
CA GLY A 323 0.05 -23.10 10.71
C GLY A 323 0.95 -21.99 10.22
N LEU A 324 2.18 -21.97 10.75
CA LEU A 324 3.32 -21.09 10.44
C LEU A 324 3.11 -19.57 10.67
N PRO A 325 4.20 -18.85 11.06
CA PRO A 325 4.16 -17.41 11.30
C PRO A 325 4.01 -16.66 9.97
N GLY A 326 3.46 -15.44 10.06
CA GLY A 326 3.45 -14.50 8.94
C GLY A 326 4.84 -14.04 8.52
#